data_AF-A0A9W8PCB8-F1
#
_entry.id   AF-A0A9W8PCB8-F1
#
_cell.length_a   1.000
_cell.length_b   1.000
_cell.length_c   1.000
_cell.angle_alpha   90.00
_cell.angle_beta   90.00
_cell.angle_gamma   90.00
#
_symmetry.space_group_name_H-M   'P 1'
#
loop_
_entity.id
_entity.type
_entity.pdbx_description
1 polymer ?
#
loop_
_entity_poly.entity_id
_entity_poly.type
_entity_poly.pdbx_seq_one_letter_code
_entity_poly.pdbx_strand_id
1 'polypeptide(L)'
;MSSTLNTIPSTVYDSLLLKLVAVLELTQKPDGISTPQAKQAVLQATNEFKSHLFNAKALAENLPGGELNIDDQENVIKMLTILRDCKRDQLIDLSSRSSQVDSALGSQMFNDVGMEIDSMAIV
;
A
#
# COMPACT_ATOMS: atom_id res chain seq x y z
N MET A 1 -1.81 -6.00 14.68
CA MET A 1 -1.55 -5.50 13.32
C MET A 1 -2.72 -4.61 12.94
N SER A 2 -2.56 -3.30 13.07
CA SER A 2 -3.65 -2.35 12.87
C SER A 2 -3.84 -2.11 11.38
N SER A 3 -4.83 -2.76 10.79
CA SER A 3 -5.35 -2.43 9.46
C SER A 3 -6.04 -1.06 9.56
N THR A 4 -5.28 0.01 9.35
CA THR A 4 -5.83 1.34 9.11
C THR A 4 -6.67 1.23 7.84
N LEU A 5 -7.99 1.28 8.01
CA LEU A 5 -8.91 1.47 6.89
C LEU A 5 -8.49 2.76 6.19
N ASN A 6 -7.83 2.61 5.03
CA ASN A 6 -7.49 3.71 4.13
C ASN A 6 -8.78 4.21 3.49
N THR A 7 -9.64 4.83 4.30
CA THR A 7 -10.84 5.48 3.82
C THR A 7 -10.39 6.75 3.13
N ILE A 8 -10.54 6.79 1.80
CA ILE A 8 -10.30 8.00 1.02
C ILE A 8 -11.20 9.10 1.59
N PRO A 9 -10.66 10.28 1.96
CA PRO A 9 -11.45 11.37 2.53
C PRO A 9 -12.32 12.02 1.44
N SER A 10 -13.42 11.36 1.08
CA SER A 10 -14.33 11.76 -0.01
C SER A 10 -15.05 13.08 0.29
N THR A 11 -15.27 13.39 1.56
CA THR A 11 -16.02 14.57 2.02
C THR A 11 -15.44 15.89 1.50
N VAL A 12 -14.10 15.98 1.37
CA VAL A 12 -13.45 17.17 0.81
C VAL A 12 -13.76 17.30 -0.68
N TYR A 13 -13.74 16.18 -1.42
CA TYR A 13 -14.04 16.14 -2.85
C TYR A 13 -15.51 16.41 -3.15
N ASP A 14 -16.43 15.88 -2.35
CA ASP A 14 -17.88 16.06 -2.49
C ASP A 14 -18.28 17.55 -2.47
N SER A 15 -17.56 18.35 -1.67
CA SER A 15 -17.84 19.77 -1.52
C SER A 15 -17.24 20.67 -2.62
N LEU A 16 -16.29 20.18 -3.42
CA LEU A 16 -15.59 20.99 -4.42
C LEU A 16 -16.52 21.48 -5.53
N LEU A 17 -17.37 20.59 -6.05
CA LEU A 17 -18.32 20.94 -7.10
C LEU A 17 -19.31 21.99 -6.61
N LEU A 18 -19.83 21.85 -5.39
CA LEU A 18 -20.75 22.83 -4.80
C LEU A 18 -20.09 24.20 -4.65
N LYS A 19 -18.83 24.26 -4.22
CA LYS A 19 -18.08 25.52 -4.11
C LYS A 19 -17.79 26.15 -5.47
N LEU A 20 -17.49 25.35 -6.49
CA LEU A 20 -17.32 25.84 -7.86
C LEU A 20 -18.63 26.42 -8.41
N VAL A 21 -19.75 25.72 -8.21
CA VAL A 21 -21.08 26.21 -8.58
C VAL A 21 -21.37 27.54 -7.90
N ALA A 22 -21.10 27.69 -6.60
CA ALA A 22 -21.29 28.95 -5.89
C ALA A 22 -20.47 30.11 -6.48
N VAL A 23 -19.22 29.85 -6.91
CA VAL A 23 -18.41 30.85 -7.62
C VAL A 23 -19.06 31.24 -8.95
N LEU A 24 -19.52 30.26 -9.74
CA LEU A 24 -20.17 30.50 -11.03
C LEU A 24 -21.48 31.28 -10.88
N GLU A 25 -22.32 30.91 -9.91
CA GLU A 25 -23.57 31.62 -9.61
C GLU A 25 -23.32 33.09 -9.23
N LEU A 26 -22.29 33.36 -8.42
CA LEU A 26 -21.93 34.73 -8.06
C LEU A 26 -21.49 35.55 -9.28
N THR A 27 -20.79 34.93 -10.24
CA THR A 27 -20.38 35.61 -11.48
C THR A 27 -21.53 35.83 -12.46
N GLN A 28 -22.59 35.01 -12.41
CA GLN A 28 -23.75 35.11 -13.30
C GLN A 28 -24.87 36.03 -12.79
N LYS A 29 -24.80 36.49 -11.54
CA LYS A 29 -25.77 37.45 -11.00
C LYS A 29 -25.77 38.75 -11.83
N PRO A 30 -26.92 39.43 -11.97
CA PRO A 30 -27.02 40.67 -12.76
C PRO A 30 -26.14 41.81 -12.22
N ASP A 31 -25.90 41.84 -10.91
CA ASP A 31 -24.94 42.76 -10.27
C ASP A 31 -23.47 42.28 -10.38
N GLY A 32 -23.28 41.02 -10.80
CA GLY A 32 -22.03 40.32 -11.14
C GLY A 32 -20.78 40.83 -10.44
N ILE A 33 -19.91 41.49 -11.20
CA ILE A 33 -18.73 42.20 -10.71
C ILE A 33 -18.91 43.73 -10.80
N SER A 34 -20.14 44.19 -10.99
CA SER A 34 -20.46 45.61 -11.23
C SER A 34 -20.41 46.43 -9.93
N THR A 35 -20.70 45.82 -8.79
CA THR A 35 -20.57 46.46 -7.47
C THR A 35 -19.32 46.01 -6.71
N PRO A 36 -18.71 46.87 -5.87
CA PRO A 36 -17.58 46.47 -5.03
C PRO A 36 -17.88 45.27 -4.13
N GLN A 37 -19.10 45.20 -3.59
CA GLN A 37 -19.56 44.12 -2.72
C GLN A 37 -19.64 42.80 -3.49
N ALA A 38 -20.16 42.82 -4.72
CA ALA A 38 -20.26 41.63 -5.54
C ALA A 38 -18.87 41.14 -6.02
N LYS A 39 -17.95 42.06 -6.34
CA LYS A 39 -16.52 41.73 -6.57
C LYS A 39 -15.89 41.05 -5.35
N GLN A 40 -16.12 41.57 -4.15
CA GLN A 40 -15.58 41.01 -2.92
C GLN A 40 -16.15 39.61 -2.65
N ALA A 41 -17.45 39.41 -2.87
CA ALA A 41 -18.10 38.10 -2.72
C ALA A 41 -17.52 37.05 -3.69
N VAL A 42 -17.33 37.40 -4.96
CA VAL A 42 -16.69 36.51 -5.95
C VAL A 42 -15.26 36.18 -5.54
N LEU A 43 -14.49 37.18 -5.09
CA LEU A 43 -13.10 37.00 -4.70
C LEU A 43 -12.98 36.10 -3.46
N GLN A 44 -13.86 36.28 -2.48
CA GLN A 44 -13.94 35.42 -1.29
C GLN A 44 -14.29 33.98 -1.65
N ALA A 45 -15.35 33.77 -2.43
CA ALA A 45 -15.77 32.43 -2.86
C ALA A 45 -14.67 31.73 -3.69
N THR A 46 -13.97 32.48 -4.55
CA THR A 46 -12.86 31.95 -5.35
C THR A 46 -11.67 31.55 -4.48
N ASN A 47 -11.32 32.37 -3.49
CA ASN A 47 -10.23 32.03 -2.56
C ASN A 47 -10.58 30.82 -1.70
N GLU A 48 -11.83 30.72 -1.24
CA GLU A 48 -12.30 29.57 -0.49
C GLU A 48 -12.27 28.29 -1.33
N PHE A 49 -12.74 28.35 -2.59
CA PHE A 49 -12.64 27.23 -3.53
C PHE A 49 -11.19 26.81 -3.77
N LYS A 50 -10.29 27.77 -4.04
CA LYS A 50 -8.85 27.50 -4.23
C LYS A 50 -8.22 26.84 -3.01
N SER A 51 -8.55 27.31 -1.81
CA SER A 51 -8.06 26.74 -0.56
C SER A 51 -8.51 25.28 -0.38
N HIS A 52 -9.78 24.99 -0.64
CA HIS A 52 -10.30 23.62 -0.58
C HIS A 52 -9.71 22.72 -1.66
N LEU A 53 -9.51 23.24 -2.87
CA LEU A 53 -8.86 22.50 -3.96
C LEU A 53 -7.42 22.15 -3.61
N PHE A 54 -6.67 23.09 -3.02
CA PHE A 54 -5.32 22.85 -2.56
C PHE A 54 -5.27 21.78 -1.46
N ASN A 55 -6.19 21.83 -0.49
CA ASN A 55 -6.32 20.81 0.55
C ASN A 55 -6.64 19.43 -0.07
N ALA A 56 -7.62 19.36 -0.98
CA ALA A 56 -7.98 18.12 -1.66
C ALA A 56 -6.78 17.53 -2.43
N LYS A 57 -6.04 18.37 -3.15
CA LYS A 57 -4.82 17.96 -3.86
C LYS A 57 -3.75 17.46 -2.88
N ALA A 58 -3.51 18.16 -1.78
CA ALA A 58 -2.57 17.72 -0.77
C ALA A 58 -2.98 16.37 -0.17
N LEU A 59 -4.27 16.15 0.08
CA LEU A 59 -4.76 14.84 0.53
C LEU A 59 -4.52 13.76 -0.53
N ALA A 60 -4.75 14.05 -1.81
CA ALA A 60 -4.45 13.17 -2.94
C ALA A 60 -2.98 12.74 -2.97
N GLU A 61 -2.06 13.70 -2.87
CA GLU A 61 -0.62 13.46 -2.93
C GLU A 61 -0.07 12.74 -1.69
N ASN A 62 -0.73 12.88 -0.53
CA ASN A 62 -0.34 12.18 0.71
C ASN A 62 -0.98 10.79 0.86
N LEU A 63 -1.85 10.36 -0.07
CA LEU A 63 -2.28 8.97 -0.11
C LEU A 63 -1.10 8.07 -0.51
N PRO A 64 -0.98 6.86 0.04
CA PRO A 64 0.07 5.94 -0.36
C PRO A 64 0.05 5.67 -1.88
N GLY A 65 1.12 6.02 -2.57
CA GLY A 65 1.22 5.92 -4.03
C GLY A 65 0.52 7.07 -4.79
N GLY A 66 0.01 8.08 -4.10
CA GLY A 66 -0.63 9.26 -4.69
C GLY A 66 0.32 10.15 -5.48
N GLU A 67 1.63 10.02 -5.27
CA GLU A 67 2.70 10.63 -6.06
C GLU A 67 2.98 9.88 -7.37
N LEU A 68 2.53 8.63 -7.49
CA LEU A 68 2.79 7.76 -8.62
C LEU A 68 1.62 7.84 -9.60
N ASN A 69 1.94 7.82 -10.90
CA ASN A 69 0.92 7.56 -11.91
C ASN A 69 0.50 6.06 -11.85
N ILE A 70 -0.60 5.74 -12.53
CA ILE A 70 -1.14 4.36 -12.52
C ILE A 70 -0.12 3.35 -13.08
N ASP A 71 0.62 3.72 -14.12
CA ASP A 71 1.60 2.83 -14.76
C ASP A 71 2.76 2.52 -13.80
N ASP A 72 3.24 3.52 -13.06
CA ASP A 72 4.27 3.38 -12.04
C ASP A 72 3.79 2.50 -10.89
N GLN A 73 2.54 2.66 -10.44
CA GLN A 73 1.93 1.80 -9.43
C GLN A 73 1.87 0.34 -9.90
N GLU A 74 1.45 0.09 -11.15
CA GLU A 74 1.42 -1.25 -11.71
C GLU A 74 2.81 -1.89 -11.82
N ASN A 75 3.82 -1.11 -12.21
CA ASN A 75 5.20 -1.58 -12.25
C ASN A 75 5.71 -1.98 -10.85
N VAL A 76 5.41 -1.18 -9.83
CA VAL A 76 5.77 -1.49 -8.44
C VAL A 76 5.03 -2.75 -7.97
N ILE A 77 3.73 -2.86 -8.22
CA ILE A 77 2.93 -4.04 -7.88
C ILE A 77 3.51 -5.29 -8.52
N LYS A 78 3.85 -5.23 -9.81
CA LYS A 78 4.47 -6.33 -10.54
C LYS A 78 5.81 -6.73 -9.93
N MET A 79 6.69 -5.77 -9.67
CA MET A 79 8.00 -6.03 -9.06
C MET A 79 7.87 -6.66 -7.67
N LEU A 80 7.00 -6.10 -6.81
CA LEU A 80 6.76 -6.63 -5.46
C LEU A 80 6.14 -8.03 -5.49
N THR A 81 5.28 -8.30 -6.46
CA THR A 81 4.68 -9.63 -6.67
C THR A 81 5.74 -10.66 -7.03
N ILE A 82 6.62 -10.35 -7.97
CA ILE A 82 7.73 -11.23 -8.37
C ILE A 82 8.67 -11.49 -7.18
N LEU A 83 9.03 -10.45 -6.43
CA LEU A 83 9.90 -10.58 -5.26
C LEU A 83 9.27 -11.47 -4.18
N ARG A 84 7.98 -11.27 -3.89
CA ARG A 84 7.22 -12.08 -2.94
C ARG A 84 7.22 -13.55 -3.35
N ASP A 85 6.94 -13.84 -4.62
CA ASP A 85 6.83 -15.20 -5.12
C ASP A 85 8.20 -15.90 -5.12
N CYS A 86 9.25 -15.21 -5.58
CA CYS A 86 10.63 -15.71 -5.48
C CYS A 86 11.05 -16.01 -4.02
N LYS A 87 10.65 -15.15 -3.07
CA LYS A 87 10.93 -15.38 -1.65
C LYS A 87 10.16 -16.58 -1.08
N ARG A 88 8.93 -16.82 -1.53
CA ARG A 88 8.18 -18.03 -1.15
C ARG A 88 8.86 -19.29 -1.67
N ASP A 89 9.30 -19.30 -2.92
CA ASP A 89 10.00 -20.45 -3.50
C ASP A 89 11.31 -20.75 -2.75
N GLN A 90 12.09 -19.72 -2.41
CA GLN A 90 13.29 -19.87 -1.58
C GLN A 90 12.98 -20.48 -0.21
N LEU A 91 11.90 -20.05 0.44
CA LEU A 91 11.50 -20.60 1.74
C LEU A 91 11.05 -22.06 1.63
N ILE A 92 10.35 -22.43 0.55
CA ILE A 92 9.95 -23.82 0.28
C ILE A 92 11.19 -24.70 0.04
N ASP A 93 12.15 -24.23 -0.75
CA ASP A 93 13.41 -24.95 -0.98
C ASP A 93 14.19 -25.15 0.33
N LEU A 94 14.36 -24.08 1.12
CA LEU A 94 15.06 -24.17 2.40
C LEU A 94 14.37 -25.12 3.38
N SER A 95 13.03 -25.04 3.50
CA SER A 95 12.26 -25.92 4.38
C SER A 95 12.34 -27.38 3.94
N SER A 96 12.31 -27.66 2.64
CA SER A 96 12.38 -29.03 2.14
C SER A 96 13.77 -29.63 2.36
N ARG A 97 14.83 -28.83 2.18
CA ARG A 97 16.22 -29.24 2.46
C ARG A 97 16.46 -29.50 3.95
N SER A 98 15.91 -28.68 4.85
CA SER A 98 16.02 -28.96 6.30
C SER A 98 15.38 -30.30 6.67
N SER A 99 14.20 -30.62 6.12
CA SER A 99 13.52 -31.89 6.39
C SER A 99 14.25 -33.11 5.83
N GLN A 100 14.97 -32.96 4.71
CA GLN A 100 15.81 -34.04 4.15
C GLN A 100 17.06 -34.29 4.99
N VAL A 101 17.68 -33.24 5.54
CA VAL A 101 18.83 -33.36 6.44
C VAL A 101 18.42 -34.07 7.74
N ASP A 102 17.27 -33.73 8.32
CA ASP A 102 16.73 -34.42 9.49
C ASP A 102 16.43 -35.91 9.22
N SER A 103 15.95 -36.23 8.01
CA SER A 103 15.70 -37.62 7.58
C SER A 103 16.99 -38.41 7.35
N ALA A 104 18.05 -37.77 6.84
CA ALA A 104 19.35 -38.39 6.61
C ALA A 104 20.11 -38.67 7.92
N LEU A 105 20.06 -37.74 8.88
CA LEU A 105 20.60 -37.93 10.23
C LEU A 105 19.82 -39.00 11.02
N GLY A 106 18.49 -39.05 10.86
CA GLY A 106 17.65 -40.10 11.42
C GLY A 106 17.97 -41.49 10.87
N SER A 107 18.34 -41.62 9.58
CA SER A 107 18.64 -42.91 8.96
C SER A 107 20.08 -43.40 9.21
N GLN A 108 21.03 -42.52 9.54
CA GLN A 108 22.41 -42.93 9.88
C GLN A 108 22.54 -43.47 11.30
N MET A 109 21.71 -43.05 12.26
CA MET A 109 21.76 -43.58 13.63
C MET A 109 21.23 -45.02 13.79
N PHE A 110 20.48 -45.57 12.83
CA PHE A 110 19.92 -46.93 12.94
C PHE A 110 20.72 -48.03 12.23
N ASN A 111 21.75 -47.70 11.45
CA ASN A 111 22.56 -48.69 10.72
C ASN A 111 23.91 -49.01 11.39
N ASP A 112 24.24 -48.41 12.53
CA ASP A 112 25.53 -48.57 13.22
C ASP A 112 25.40 -49.22 14.63
N VAL A 113 24.36 -50.03 14.85
CA VAL A 113 24.18 -50.81 16.09
C VAL A 113 23.95 -52.28 15.73
N GLY A 114 24.95 -52.92 15.13
CA GLY A 114 24.76 -54.29 14.62
C GLY A 114 26.02 -55.02 14.21
N MET A 115 27.11 -54.88 14.95
CA MET A 115 28.31 -55.75 14.93
C MET A 115 29.19 -55.19 16.04
N GLU A 116 29.31 -55.80 17.22
CA GLU A 116 30.43 -56.69 17.55
C GLU A 116 30.21 -57.22 18.98
N ILE A 117 29.72 -58.46 19.16
CA ILE A 117 29.94 -59.19 20.43
C ILE A 117 30.02 -60.68 20.10
N ASP A 118 31.16 -61.15 19.61
CA ASP A 118 31.52 -62.56 19.76
C ASP A 118 33.03 -62.71 19.96
N SER A 119 33.42 -62.94 21.22
CA SER A 119 34.63 -63.66 21.63
C SER A 119 34.58 -63.85 23.15
N MET A 120 33.96 -64.97 23.55
CA MET A 120 34.14 -65.56 24.88
C MET A 120 35.47 -66.33 24.99
N ALA A 121 36.01 -66.29 26.20
CA ALA A 121 36.87 -67.27 26.87
C ALA A 121 38.41 -67.22 26.62
N ILE A 122 39.12 -66.76 27.65
CA ILE A 122 40.48 -67.20 27.99
C ILE A 122 40.35 -68.06 29.26
N VAL A 123 40.84 -69.31 29.16
CA VAL A 123 41.04 -70.27 30.27
C VAL A 123 42.28 -69.90 31.06
#